data_AF-A0A6M4IPU1-F1
#
_entry.id   AF-A0A6M4IPU1-F1
#
_cell.length_a   1.000
_cell.length_b   1.000
_cell.length_c   1.000
_cell.angle_alpha   90.00
_cell.angle_beta   90.00
_cell.angle_gamma   90.00
#
_symmetry.space_group_name_H-M   'P 1'
#
loop_
_entity.id
_entity.type
_entity.pdbx_description
1 polymer ?
#
loop_
_entity_poly.entity_id
_entity_poly.type
_entity_poly.pdbx_seq_one_letter_code
_entity_poly.pdbx_strand_id
1 'polypeptide(L)'
;MLLDTGAYGDDEVKMHWLELRVRMGALAELFAELRLAVTVADACATIGVADRSELSRDLARRRLPPVRLLKNWFQVVEMARRAERGTSLCNLALSRGEYPAAYYRLVSSTTGHSWTEVESRGLAWLERLALQAWEPYMRLQNAVELR
;
A
#
# COMPACT_ATOMS: atom_id res chain seq x y z
N MET A 1 2.90 -25.96 1.69
CA MET A 1 2.77 -25.54 0.28
C MET A 1 3.50 -24.22 0.15
N LEU A 2 4.79 -24.29 -0.20
CA LEU A 2 5.67 -23.13 -0.37
C LEU A 2 5.34 -22.49 -1.71
N LEU A 3 4.77 -21.28 -1.70
CA LEU A 3 4.61 -20.51 -2.92
C LEU A 3 5.98 -20.03 -3.37
N ASP A 4 6.27 -20.34 -4.62
CA ASP A 4 7.41 -19.94 -5.44
C ASP A 4 7.87 -18.50 -5.13
N THR A 5 9.05 -18.38 -4.50
CA THR A 5 9.67 -17.11 -4.08
C THR A 5 10.39 -16.38 -5.22
N GLY A 6 10.06 -16.66 -6.49
CA GLY A 6 10.78 -16.18 -7.66
C GLY A 6 10.07 -15.13 -8.54
N ALA A 7 8.93 -14.57 -8.14
CA ALA A 7 8.13 -13.76 -9.09
C ALA A 7 8.68 -12.36 -9.41
N TYR A 8 9.51 -11.76 -8.53
CA TYR A 8 10.11 -10.45 -8.77
C TYR A 8 11.53 -10.38 -8.20
N GLY A 9 12.51 -10.00 -9.03
CA GLY A 9 13.86 -9.63 -8.59
C GLY A 9 13.88 -8.28 -7.85
N ASP A 10 14.86 -8.01 -6.99
CA ASP A 10 14.85 -6.82 -6.12
C ASP A 10 14.78 -5.48 -6.91
N ASP A 11 15.42 -5.39 -8.07
CA ASP A 11 15.33 -4.21 -8.95
C ASP A 11 13.97 -4.08 -9.63
N GLU A 12 13.37 -5.21 -9.98
CA GLU A 12 12.04 -5.28 -10.56
C GLU A 12 10.97 -4.83 -9.55
N VAL A 13 11.13 -5.22 -8.29
CA VAL A 13 10.28 -4.78 -7.17
C VAL A 13 10.31 -3.26 -7.04
N LYS A 14 11.52 -2.66 -7.02
CA LYS A 14 11.70 -1.21 -6.93
C LYS A 14 11.04 -0.48 -8.10
N MET A 15 11.23 -0.99 -9.32
CA MET A 15 10.64 -0.41 -10.52
C MET A 15 9.10 -0.46 -10.47
N HIS A 16 8.51 -1.61 -10.13
CA HIS A 16 7.06 -1.74 -10.00
C HIS A 16 6.50 -0.79 -8.93
N TRP A 17 7.19 -0.63 -7.81
CA TRP A 17 6.78 0.32 -6.77
C TRP A 17 6.83 1.77 -7.22
N LEU A 18 7.84 2.15 -7.99
CA LEU A 18 7.93 3.49 -8.57
C LEU A 18 6.77 3.73 -9.55
N GLU A 19 6.51 2.79 -10.46
CA GLU A 19 5.37 2.87 -11.39
C GLU A 19 4.03 2.99 -10.66
N LEU A 20 3.85 2.21 -9.60
CA LEU A 20 2.64 2.27 -8.77
C LEU A 20 2.46 3.64 -8.13
N ARG A 21 3.54 4.18 -7.55
CA ARG A 21 3.51 5.52 -6.95
C ARG A 21 3.12 6.57 -7.98
N VAL A 22 3.64 6.47 -9.21
CA VAL A 22 3.27 7.35 -10.33
C VAL A 22 1.77 7.21 -10.67
N ARG A 23 1.25 5.99 -10.78
CA ARG A 23 -0.19 5.75 -11.05
C ARG A 23 -1.09 6.29 -9.94
N MET A 24 -0.66 6.18 -8.68
CA MET A 24 -1.38 6.72 -7.52
C MET A 24 -1.44 8.26 -7.55
N GLY A 25 -0.42 8.93 -8.08
CA GLY A 25 -0.35 10.39 -8.15
C GLY A 25 -0.55 11.03 -6.77
N ALA A 26 -1.46 11.99 -6.67
CA ALA A 26 -1.74 12.71 -5.43
C ALA A 26 -2.17 11.81 -4.26
N LEU A 27 -2.72 10.62 -4.51
CA LEU A 27 -3.05 9.65 -3.45
C LEU A 27 -1.80 9.11 -2.74
N ALA A 28 -0.67 8.98 -3.44
CA ALA A 28 0.58 8.55 -2.82
C ALA A 28 1.05 9.56 -1.77
N GLU A 29 0.94 10.85 -2.07
CA GLU A 29 1.32 11.91 -1.13
C GLU A 29 0.38 11.95 0.07
N LEU A 30 -0.94 11.87 -0.16
CA LEU A 30 -1.93 11.76 0.91
C LEU A 30 -1.63 10.57 1.85
N PHE A 31 -1.34 9.39 1.30
CA PHE A 31 -1.10 8.21 2.12
C PHE A 31 0.29 8.21 2.77
N ALA A 32 1.29 8.86 2.17
CA ALA A 32 2.64 9.00 2.72
C ALA A 32 2.68 9.84 4.00
N GLU A 33 1.63 10.62 4.30
CA GLU A 33 1.49 11.27 5.59
C GLU A 33 1.39 10.28 6.77
N LEU A 34 1.08 9.01 6.48
CA LEU A 34 0.87 7.93 7.46
C LEU A 34 -0.24 8.19 8.49
N ARG A 35 -1.15 9.12 8.21
CA ARG A 35 -2.31 9.35 9.07
C ARG A 35 -3.31 8.22 8.91
N LEU A 36 -3.65 7.54 10.01
CA LEU A 36 -4.62 6.45 9.96
C LEU A 36 -6.03 6.96 9.71
N ALA A 37 -6.31 8.21 10.08
CA ALA A 37 -7.61 8.86 9.91
C ALA A 37 -8.00 9.20 8.46
N VAL A 38 -7.11 9.04 7.47
CA VAL A 38 -7.43 9.34 6.06
C VAL A 38 -8.66 8.55 5.59
N THR A 39 -9.68 9.25 5.14
CA THR A 39 -10.98 8.69 4.74
C THR A 39 -11.10 8.54 3.22
N VAL A 40 -12.18 7.90 2.78
CA VAL A 40 -12.55 7.86 1.35
C VAL A 40 -12.87 9.27 0.83
N ALA A 41 -13.49 10.12 1.66
CA ALA A 41 -13.81 11.50 1.28
C ALA A 41 -12.54 12.32 1.06
N ASP A 42 -11.52 12.14 1.90
CA ASP A 42 -10.21 12.77 1.69
C ASP A 42 -9.60 12.33 0.37
N ALA A 43 -9.61 11.02 0.08
CA ALA A 43 -9.12 10.49 -1.20
C ALA A 43 -9.90 11.04 -2.41
N CYS A 44 -11.24 11.15 -2.30
CA CYS A 44 -12.08 11.77 -3.33
C CYS A 44 -11.69 13.24 -3.57
N ALA A 45 -11.54 14.01 -2.50
CA ALA A 45 -11.15 15.42 -2.56
C ALA A 45 -9.75 15.59 -3.18
N THR A 46 -8.80 14.72 -2.83
CA THR A 46 -7.43 14.76 -3.33
C THR A 46 -7.32 14.57 -4.85
N ILE A 47 -8.21 13.78 -5.47
CA ILE A 47 -8.18 13.54 -6.92
C ILE A 47 -9.32 14.21 -7.70
N GLY A 48 -10.18 14.98 -7.02
CA GLY A 48 -11.27 15.74 -7.64
C GLY A 48 -12.43 14.90 -8.16
N VAL A 49 -12.80 13.81 -7.48
CA VAL A 49 -13.98 12.98 -7.81
C VAL A 49 -15.09 13.17 -6.77
N ALA A 50 -16.34 13.00 -7.19
CA ALA A 50 -17.49 13.34 -6.35
C ALA A 50 -17.74 12.33 -5.24
N ASP A 51 -17.52 11.04 -5.52
CA ASP A 51 -17.91 9.98 -4.59
C ASP A 51 -17.03 8.72 -4.68
N ARG A 52 -17.35 7.75 -3.82
CA ARG A 52 -16.64 6.46 -3.73
C ARG A 52 -16.74 5.63 -5.01
N SER A 53 -17.84 5.75 -5.75
CA SER A 53 -18.05 5.00 -6.99
C SER A 53 -17.16 5.55 -8.09
N GLU A 54 -17.08 6.87 -8.24
CA GLU A 54 -16.16 7.53 -9.16
C GLU A 54 -14.70 7.25 -8.80
N LEU A 55 -14.35 7.32 -7.51
CA LEU A 55 -13.03 6.92 -7.03
C LEU A 55 -12.70 5.48 -7.41
N SER A 56 -13.64 4.55 -7.24
CA SER A 56 -13.43 3.14 -7.58
C SER A 56 -13.21 2.95 -9.09
N ARG A 57 -13.93 3.69 -9.94
CA ARG A 57 -13.75 3.66 -11.39
C ARG A 57 -12.42 4.29 -11.81
N ASP A 58 -12.00 5.38 -11.18
CA ASP A 58 -10.71 6.02 -11.42
C ASP A 58 -9.54 5.09 -11.06
N LEU A 59 -9.58 4.49 -9.87
CA LEU A 59 -8.57 3.51 -9.44
C LEU A 59 -8.51 2.30 -10.39
N ALA A 60 -9.66 1.78 -10.81
CA ALA A 60 -9.73 0.69 -11.78
C ALA A 60 -9.09 1.07 -13.13
N ARG A 61 -9.38 2.26 -13.66
CA ARG A 61 -8.76 2.79 -14.90
C ARG A 61 -7.25 2.91 -14.79
N ARG A 62 -6.73 3.22 -13.59
CA ARG A 62 -5.29 3.30 -13.30
C ARG A 62 -4.66 1.95 -12.94
N ARG A 63 -5.42 0.84 -13.00
CA ARG A 63 -4.98 -0.51 -12.61
C ARG A 63 -4.52 -0.56 -11.15
N LEU A 64 -5.25 0.12 -10.28
CA LEU A 64 -4.99 0.18 -8.84
C LEU A 64 -6.08 -0.58 -8.06
N PRO A 65 -5.72 -1.17 -6.90
CA PRO A 65 -6.67 -1.79 -6.00
C PRO A 65 -7.67 -0.77 -5.40
N PRO A 66 -8.80 -1.25 -4.83
CA PRO A 66 -9.74 -0.40 -4.10
C PRO A 66 -9.04 0.44 -3.04
N VAL A 67 -9.49 1.69 -2.86
CA VAL A 67 -8.82 2.71 -2.04
C VAL A 67 -8.37 2.23 -0.66
N ARG A 68 -9.17 1.40 0.02
CA ARG A 68 -8.82 0.88 1.36
C ARG A 68 -7.63 -0.07 1.29
N LEU A 69 -7.62 -0.99 0.32
CA LEU A 69 -6.51 -1.92 0.13
C LEU A 69 -5.25 -1.15 -0.31
N LEU A 70 -5.41 -0.21 -1.23
CA LEU A 70 -4.34 0.69 -1.70
C LEU A 70 -3.68 1.45 -0.54
N LYS A 71 -4.50 2.18 0.24
CA LYS A 71 -4.07 2.96 1.40
C LYS A 71 -3.32 2.09 2.40
N ASN A 72 -3.93 1.00 2.84
CA ASN A 72 -3.39 0.18 3.91
C ASN A 72 -2.01 -0.38 3.55
N TRP A 73 -1.90 -1.00 2.36
CA TRP A 73 -0.61 -1.55 1.90
C TRP A 73 0.45 -0.48 1.70
N PHE A 74 0.09 0.66 1.08
CA PHE A 74 1.02 1.77 0.89
C PHE A 74 1.54 2.32 2.22
N GLN A 75 0.65 2.51 3.20
CA GLN A 75 1.02 3.00 4.52
C GLN A 75 1.94 2.02 5.24
N VAL A 76 1.66 0.71 5.19
CA VAL A 76 2.53 -0.31 5.82
C VAL A 76 3.91 -0.35 5.18
N VAL A 77 4.00 -0.20 3.86
CA VAL A 77 5.29 -0.12 3.14
C VAL A 77 6.06 1.15 3.49
N GLU A 78 5.39 2.30 3.56
CA GLU A 78 6.02 3.56 4.00
C GLU A 78 6.46 3.53 5.47
N MET A 79 5.73 2.81 6.35
CA MET A 79 6.16 2.55 7.73
C MET A 79 7.46 1.74 7.75
N ALA A 80 7.53 0.62 7.02
CA ALA A 80 8.74 -0.20 6.90
C ALA A 80 9.92 0.59 6.35
N ARG A 81 9.68 1.39 5.31
CA ARG A 81 10.69 2.27 4.71
C ARG A 81 11.23 3.33 5.68
N ARG A 82 10.41 3.84 6.61
CA ARG A 82 10.87 4.73 7.69
C ARG A 82 11.62 3.97 8.78
N ALA A 83 11.24 2.74 9.07
CA ALA A 83 11.90 1.88 10.04
C ALA A 83 13.31 1.47 9.61
N GLU A 84 13.53 1.19 8.32
CA GLU A 84 14.88 0.97 7.78
C GLU A 84 15.79 2.19 7.95
N ARG A 85 15.23 3.39 8.05
CA ARG A 85 15.95 4.64 8.39
C ARG A 85 16.08 4.89 9.90
N GLY A 86 15.74 3.91 10.74
CA GLY A 86 15.88 3.96 12.19
C GLY A 86 14.66 4.50 12.95
N THR A 87 13.51 4.70 12.30
CA THR A 87 12.30 5.19 13.01
C THR A 87 11.41 4.04 13.44
N SER A 88 11.30 3.76 14.74
CA SER A 88 10.40 2.73 15.25
C SER A 88 8.92 3.05 14.94
N LEU A 89 8.10 2.01 14.78
CA LEU A 89 6.66 2.16 14.53
C LEU A 89 5.94 2.92 15.67
N CYS A 90 6.40 2.71 16.91
CA CYS A 90 5.91 3.43 18.07
C CYS A 90 6.20 4.94 17.94
N ASN A 91 7.44 5.32 17.60
CA ASN A 91 7.80 6.72 17.41
C ASN A 91 7.04 7.36 16.24
N LEU A 92 6.78 6.62 15.16
CA LEU A 92 5.94 7.08 14.06
C LEU A 92 4.54 7.45 14.56
N ALA A 93 3.86 6.55 15.28
CA ALA A 93 2.53 6.79 15.80
C ALA A 93 2.49 7.99 16.77
N LEU A 94 3.43 8.03 17.72
CA LEU A 94 3.52 9.11 18.70
C LEU A 94 3.79 10.47 18.05
N SER A 95 4.66 10.53 17.03
CA SER A 95 4.95 11.77 16.29
C SER A 95 3.73 12.34 15.55
N ARG A 96 2.70 11.51 15.35
CA ARG A 96 1.44 11.88 14.69
C ARG A 96 0.28 12.05 15.68
N GLY A 97 0.54 11.94 16.99
CA GLY A 97 -0.50 11.99 18.02
C GLY A 97 -1.48 10.81 17.96
N GLU A 98 -1.08 9.70 17.34
CA GLU A 98 -1.91 8.50 17.16
C GLU A 98 -1.46 7.38 18.11
N TYR A 99 -2.37 6.44 18.38
CA TYR A 99 -2.08 5.32 19.28
C TYR A 99 -1.18 4.27 18.59
N PRO A 100 -0.03 3.88 19.18
CA PRO A 100 0.84 2.86 18.60
C PRO A 100 0.11 1.55 18.25
N ALA A 101 -0.82 1.12 19.12
CA ALA A 101 -1.62 -0.09 18.90
C ALA A 101 -2.38 -0.09 17.55
N ALA A 102 -2.78 1.07 17.05
CA ALA A 102 -3.47 1.18 15.77
C ALA A 102 -2.53 0.90 14.58
N TYR A 103 -1.25 1.28 14.67
CA TYR A 103 -0.24 1.01 13.65
C TYR A 103 0.11 -0.48 13.63
N TYR A 104 0.36 -1.08 14.80
CA TYR A 104 0.59 -2.52 14.90
C TYR A 104 -0.59 -3.32 14.36
N ARG A 105 -1.83 -2.90 14.65
CA ARG A 105 -3.04 -3.52 14.10
C ARG A 105 -3.17 -3.31 12.59
N LEU A 106 -2.84 -2.13 12.07
CA LEU A 106 -2.85 -1.90 10.63
C LEU A 106 -1.89 -2.87 9.94
N VAL A 107 -0.67 -3.00 10.45
CA VAL A 107 0.34 -3.93 9.92
C VAL A 107 -0.20 -5.36 9.94
N SER A 108 -0.67 -5.84 11.08
CA SER A 108 -1.13 -7.24 11.20
C SER A 108 -2.38 -7.55 10.40
N SER A 109 -3.35 -6.64 10.37
CA SER A 109 -4.57 -6.82 9.57
C SER A 109 -4.35 -6.71 8.06
N THR A 110 -3.31 -5.98 7.63
CA THR A 110 -2.98 -5.79 6.21
C THR A 110 -2.11 -6.93 5.69
N THR A 111 -1.09 -7.32 6.46
CA THR A 111 -0.06 -8.28 6.00
C THR A 111 -0.29 -9.70 6.49
N GLY A 112 -1.10 -9.90 7.54
CA GLY A 112 -1.19 -11.17 8.26
C GLY A 112 -0.01 -11.45 9.19
N HIS A 113 0.94 -10.52 9.33
CA HIS A 113 2.17 -10.66 10.11
C HIS A 113 2.30 -9.58 11.18
N SER A 114 2.94 -9.90 12.30
CA SER A 114 3.32 -8.91 13.30
C SER A 114 4.37 -7.94 12.75
N TRP A 115 4.47 -6.75 13.34
CA TRP A 115 5.50 -5.78 12.96
C TRP A 115 6.93 -6.34 13.06
N THR A 116 7.22 -7.11 14.11
CA THR A 116 8.53 -7.74 14.31
C THR A 116 8.87 -8.75 13.19
N GLU A 117 7.88 -9.49 12.69
CA GLU A 117 8.07 -10.38 11.54
C GLU A 117 8.31 -9.59 10.26
N VAL A 118 7.58 -8.50 10.05
CA VAL A 118 7.77 -7.61 8.88
C VAL A 118 9.17 -6.99 8.91
N GLU A 119 9.60 -6.47 10.05
CA GLU A 119 10.92 -5.85 10.25
C GLU A 119 12.06 -6.86 10.04
N SER A 120 11.93 -8.08 10.55
CA SER A 120 12.97 -9.12 10.37
C SER A 120 13.09 -9.63 8.93
N ARG A 121 12.02 -9.55 8.12
CA ARG A 121 12.03 -9.93 6.70
C ARG A 121 12.43 -8.79 5.77
N GLY A 122 12.38 -7.53 6.23
CA GLY A 122 12.84 -6.35 5.51
C GLY A 122 11.87 -5.79 4.47
N LEU A 123 12.17 -4.58 3.97
CA LEU A 123 11.30 -3.84 3.03
C LEU A 123 11.09 -4.59 1.72
N ALA A 124 12.14 -5.17 1.13
CA ALA A 124 12.04 -5.85 -0.17
C ALA A 124 11.07 -7.06 -0.13
N TRP A 125 10.98 -7.76 0.99
CA TRP A 125 9.99 -8.82 1.18
C TRP A 125 8.57 -8.25 1.27
N LEU A 126 8.38 -7.18 2.05
CA LEU A 126 7.07 -6.55 2.22
C LEU A 126 6.57 -5.93 0.91
N GLU A 127 7.46 -5.30 0.15
CA GLU A 127 7.19 -4.73 -1.15
C GLU A 127 6.73 -5.81 -2.14
N ARG A 128 7.34 -7.00 -2.14
CA ARG A 128 6.87 -8.16 -2.91
C ARG A 128 5.49 -8.64 -2.47
N LEU A 129 5.28 -8.76 -1.16
CA LEU A 129 4.00 -9.20 -0.62
C LEU A 129 2.85 -8.26 -1.02
N ALA A 130 3.10 -6.96 -1.00
CA ALA A 130 2.15 -5.96 -1.47
C ALA A 130 1.86 -6.07 -2.97
N LEU A 131 2.89 -6.26 -3.81
CA LEU A 131 2.72 -6.49 -5.25
C LEU A 131 1.85 -7.72 -5.51
N GLN A 132 2.08 -8.81 -4.78
CA GLN A 132 1.25 -10.02 -4.86
C GLN A 132 -0.21 -9.75 -4.44
N ALA A 133 -0.43 -8.96 -3.40
CA ALA A 133 -1.78 -8.58 -2.97
C ALA A 133 -2.51 -7.71 -4.01
N TRP A 134 -1.78 -6.99 -4.86
CA TRP A 134 -2.31 -6.09 -5.88
C TRP A 134 -2.36 -6.72 -7.27
N GLU A 135 -1.68 -7.84 -7.46
CA GLU A 135 -1.56 -8.58 -8.72
C GLU A 135 -2.89 -8.85 -9.42
N PRO A 136 -4.00 -9.21 -8.73
CA PRO A 136 -5.29 -9.36 -9.39
C PRO A 136 -5.72 -8.08 -10.12
N TYR A 137 -5.50 -6.91 -9.51
CA TYR A 137 -5.91 -5.61 -10.07
C TYR A 137 -5.00 -5.14 -11.21
N MET A 138 -3.75 -5.63 -11.22
CA MET A 138 -2.83 -5.40 -12.33
C MET A 138 -3.15 -6.30 -13.54
N ARG A 139 -3.60 -7.55 -13.31
CA ARG A 139 -3.87 -8.55 -14.35
C ARG A 139 -5.28 -8.50 -14.97
N LEU A 140 -6.29 -8.01 -14.25
CA LEU A 140 -7.72 -8.15 -14.56
C LEU A 140 -8.28 -7.41 -15.82
N GLN A 141 -7.46 -7.04 -16.82
CA GLN A 141 -8.00 -6.56 -18.12
C GLN A 141 -7.55 -7.29 -19.39
N ASN A 142 -6.60 -8.22 -19.34
CA ASN A 142 -6.33 -9.07 -20.52
C ASN A 142 -7.52 -9.98 -20.90
N ALA A 143 -8.53 -10.11 -20.03
CA ALA A 143 -9.74 -10.91 -20.27
C ALA A 143 -10.95 -10.08 -20.73
N VAL A 144 -10.92 -8.75 -20.64
CA VAL A 144 -12.04 -7.86 -21.05
C VAL A 144 -11.80 -7.24 -22.42
N GLU A 145 -10.56 -7.17 -22.89
CA GLU A 145 -10.22 -6.74 -24.26
C GLU A 145 -10.37 -7.87 -25.31
N LEU A 146 -10.81 -9.06 -24.91
CA LEU A 146 -11.07 -10.23 -25.79
C LEU A 146 -12.57 -10.55 -25.96
N ARG A 147 -13.48 -9.60 -25.72
CA ARG A 147 -14.92 -9.75 -25.99
C ARG A 147 -15.49 -8.60 -26.80
#